data_AF-A0A0F9JSH3-F1
#
_entry.id   AF-A0A0F9JSH3-F1
#
_cell.length_a   1.000
_cell.length_b   1.000
_cell.length_c   1.000
_cell.angle_alpha   90.00
_cell.angle_beta   90.00
_cell.angle_gamma   90.00
#
_symmetry.space_group_name_H-M   'P 1'
#
loop_
_entity.id
_entity.type
_entity.pdbx_description
1 polymer ?
#
loop_
_entity_poly.entity_id
_entity_poly.type
_entity_poly.pdbx_seq_one_letter_code
_entity_poly.pdbx_strand_id
1 'polypeptide(L)'
;MMIRKKKSMTLKYVIVFLLIIPISTHSLIFIVSADSNYNIDFEKGTQVLEVKKYNDQIWQNTVSITSNPSDWLGGDADKIGAKSKITLLWWGGNDIIAYSLFKNLIIPQIFSNITSYGYNYSYISDNYPYYYFVWEYGFHYWVFTTKEFNDNPDNFDEILYILEEPQNYSKLLNDYNDFAGKINNDTTLQLLGYTIPIYNGDDLLWQFIVSRFALAKPVEEYLTIFTEIIGCENVSIQENSLVFQRSGEKNYSVEVTYNNQGLIDRFVVKDSEGYIFYEITSSYPKIIFYIILGIIAISVLGLATLVMIKKIKLNKQFR
;
A
#
# COMPACT_ATOMS: atom_id res chain seq x y z
N MET A 1 41.53 35.95 -46.08
CA MET A 1 40.06 35.82 -46.06
C MET A 1 39.70 34.45 -45.49
N MET A 2 39.30 34.37 -44.22
CA MET A 2 39.09 33.10 -43.51
C MET A 2 37.65 33.08 -42.97
N ILE A 3 36.76 32.31 -43.62
CA ILE A 3 35.35 32.18 -43.24
C ILE A 3 35.26 31.20 -42.07
N ARG A 4 35.06 31.71 -40.85
CA ARG A 4 34.75 30.88 -39.68
C ARG A 4 33.33 30.31 -39.82
N LYS A 5 33.22 29.03 -40.17
CA LYS A 5 31.98 28.25 -40.09
C LYS A 5 31.50 28.17 -38.63
N LYS A 6 30.40 28.83 -38.31
CA LYS A 6 29.72 28.75 -37.01
C LYS A 6 29.11 27.35 -36.87
N LYS A 7 29.75 26.48 -36.08
CA LYS A 7 29.37 25.08 -35.88
C LYS A 7 28.00 25.02 -35.17
N SER A 8 26.96 24.66 -35.93
CA SER A 8 25.61 24.39 -35.44
C SER A 8 25.58 23.07 -34.64
N MET A 9 26.18 23.06 -33.46
CA MET A 9 25.80 22.09 -32.42
C MET A 9 24.65 22.71 -31.65
N THR A 10 23.42 22.16 -31.70
CA THR A 10 22.42 22.48 -30.66
C THR A 10 21.15 21.63 -30.66
N LEU A 11 20.77 20.91 -31.73
CA LEU A 11 19.50 20.15 -31.71
C LEU A 11 19.66 18.62 -31.71
N LYS A 12 20.57 18.07 -32.53
CA LYS A 12 20.79 16.61 -32.59
C LYS A 12 21.25 16.01 -31.26
N TYR A 13 22.15 16.69 -30.55
CA TYR A 13 22.64 16.21 -29.25
C TYR A 13 21.58 16.30 -28.15
N VAL A 14 20.68 17.30 -28.21
CA VAL A 14 19.57 17.43 -27.25
C VAL A 14 18.53 16.34 -27.47
N ILE A 15 18.22 15.98 -28.73
CA ILE A 15 17.32 14.87 -29.07
C ILE A 15 17.92 13.52 -28.66
N VAL A 16 19.22 13.31 -28.89
CA VAL A 16 19.92 12.10 -28.44
C VAL A 16 19.96 12.00 -26.91
N PHE A 17 20.19 13.11 -26.22
CA PHE A 17 20.18 13.14 -24.75
C PHE A 17 18.76 12.87 -24.18
N LEU A 18 17.72 13.40 -24.82
CA LEU A 18 16.31 13.13 -24.46
C LEU A 18 15.86 11.69 -24.75
N LEU A 19 16.46 11.02 -25.73
CA LEU A 19 16.16 9.62 -26.06
C LEU A 19 16.92 8.62 -25.19
N ILE A 20 18.09 8.98 -24.65
CA ILE A 20 18.90 8.09 -23.80
C ILE A 20 18.37 8.04 -22.36
N ILE A 21 17.82 9.15 -21.85
CA ILE A 21 17.32 9.22 -20.46
C ILE A 21 16.21 8.20 -20.14
N PRO A 22 15.20 7.95 -21.00
CA PRO A 22 14.20 6.90 -20.77
C PRO A 22 14.79 5.49 -20.84
N ILE A 23 15.80 5.27 -21.68
CA ILE A 23 16.42 3.96 -21.89
C ILE A 23 17.31 3.59 -20.68
N SER A 24 17.96 4.57 -20.05
CA SER A 24 18.79 4.32 -18.85
C SER A 24 18.00 4.09 -17.57
N THR A 25 16.70 4.37 -17.54
CA THR A 25 15.83 4.13 -16.37
C THR A 25 15.20 2.74 -16.34
N HIS A 26 15.37 1.92 -17.37
CA HIS A 26 15.02 0.50 -17.33
C HIS A 26 16.26 -0.32 -16.97
N SER A 27 16.63 -0.26 -15.69
CA SER A 27 17.56 -1.21 -15.09
C SER A 27 16.91 -2.59 -15.13
N LEU A 28 17.20 -3.36 -16.18
CA LEU A 28 16.81 -4.77 -16.29
C LEU A 28 17.68 -5.59 -15.31
N ILE A 29 17.22 -5.69 -14.07
CA ILE A 29 17.74 -6.69 -13.14
C ILE A 29 16.87 -7.93 -13.35
N PHE A 30 17.36 -8.86 -14.17
CA PHE A 30 16.80 -10.21 -14.22
C PHE A 30 17.38 -11.01 -13.06
N ILE A 31 16.59 -11.15 -12.00
CA ILE A 31 16.82 -12.19 -11.00
C ILE A 31 16.08 -13.42 -11.52
N VAL A 32 16.83 -14.45 -11.90
CA VAL A 32 16.28 -15.76 -12.23
C VAL A 32 16.05 -16.48 -10.90
N SER A 33 14.86 -16.33 -10.32
CA SER A 33 14.31 -17.29 -9.36
C SER A 33 13.46 -18.31 -10.12
N ALA A 34 13.20 -19.47 -9.51
CA ALA A 34 12.18 -20.36 -10.04
C ALA A 34 10.85 -19.59 -10.01
N ASP A 35 10.25 -19.37 -11.18
CA ASP A 35 9.04 -18.54 -11.34
C ASP A 35 7.94 -19.03 -10.39
N SER A 36 7.70 -18.28 -9.32
CA SER A 36 6.39 -18.31 -8.67
C SER A 36 5.36 -17.91 -9.72
N ASN A 37 4.17 -18.51 -9.68
CA ASN A 37 3.06 -18.06 -10.52
C ASN A 37 2.57 -16.67 -10.10
N TYR A 38 3.07 -16.16 -8.96
CA TYR A 38 2.68 -14.89 -8.40
C TYR A 38 3.68 -13.78 -8.70
N ASN A 39 3.18 -12.57 -8.88
CA ASN A 39 4.01 -11.38 -9.01
C ASN A 39 3.35 -10.13 -8.41
N ILE A 40 4.17 -9.13 -8.13
CA ILE A 40 3.71 -7.77 -7.84
C ILE A 40 3.88 -6.88 -9.07
N ASP A 41 2.87 -6.05 -9.33
CA ASP A 41 2.88 -5.09 -10.44
C ASP A 41 2.65 -3.68 -9.91
N PHE A 42 3.47 -3.32 -8.92
CA PHE A 42 3.41 -2.00 -8.33
C PHE A 42 4.03 -0.96 -9.25
N GLU A 43 3.36 0.17 -9.40
CA GLU A 43 3.91 1.34 -10.07
C GLU A 43 4.12 2.46 -9.06
N LYS A 44 5.25 3.17 -9.17
CA LYS A 44 5.45 4.40 -8.40
C LYS A 44 4.33 5.37 -8.69
N GLY A 45 3.73 5.92 -7.65
CA GLY A 45 2.57 6.78 -7.81
C GLY A 45 1.95 7.16 -6.49
N THR A 46 0.90 7.95 -6.59
CA THR A 46 0.06 8.32 -5.46
C THR A 46 -1.33 7.76 -5.69
N GLN A 47 -1.85 7.07 -4.69
CA GLN A 47 -3.24 6.68 -4.57
C GLN A 47 -3.92 7.62 -3.57
N VAL A 48 -5.11 8.10 -3.90
CA VAL A 48 -5.95 8.87 -2.99
C VAL A 48 -7.22 8.08 -2.73
N LEU A 49 -7.46 7.75 -1.47
CA LEU A 49 -8.68 7.11 -0.98
C LEU A 49 -9.63 8.20 -0.50
N GLU A 50 -10.92 8.10 -0.82
CA GLU A 50 -11.94 9.07 -0.43
C GLU A 50 -13.17 8.36 0.13
N VAL A 51 -13.66 8.82 1.28
CA VAL A 51 -14.94 8.38 1.86
C VAL A 51 -16.08 8.95 1.00
N LYS A 52 -16.73 8.10 0.22
CA LYS A 52 -17.87 8.46 -0.64
C LYS A 52 -19.21 8.39 0.08
N LYS A 53 -19.33 7.46 1.03
CA LYS A 53 -20.56 7.26 1.79
C LYS A 53 -20.25 6.95 3.24
N TYR A 54 -21.02 7.54 4.14
CA TYR A 54 -21.06 7.18 5.55
C TYR A 54 -22.44 7.54 6.11
N ASN A 55 -23.10 6.58 6.76
CA ASN A 55 -24.32 6.79 7.52
C ASN A 55 -24.07 6.40 8.98
N ASP A 56 -23.82 7.41 9.82
CA ASP A 56 -23.52 7.26 11.24
C ASP A 56 -24.62 6.51 12.01
N GLN A 57 -25.89 6.80 11.72
CA GLN A 57 -27.01 6.16 12.40
C GLN A 57 -27.10 4.67 12.07
N ILE A 58 -26.92 4.30 10.80
CA ILE A 58 -26.91 2.88 10.40
C ILE A 58 -25.66 2.20 10.97
N TRP A 59 -24.51 2.86 10.92
CA TRP A 59 -23.29 2.33 11.50
C TRP A 59 -23.46 1.96 12.98
N GLN A 60 -23.97 2.88 13.79
CA GLN A 60 -24.17 2.64 15.23
C GLN A 60 -25.18 1.51 15.50
N ASN A 61 -26.18 1.36 14.64
CA ASN A 61 -27.20 0.32 14.76
C ASN A 61 -26.72 -1.06 14.28
N THR A 62 -25.75 -1.10 13.35
CA THR A 62 -25.35 -2.33 12.66
C THR A 62 -23.98 -2.84 13.12
N VAL A 63 -22.99 -1.95 13.26
CA VAL A 63 -21.61 -2.28 13.61
C VAL A 63 -21.39 -2.17 15.12
N SER A 64 -21.45 -0.96 15.67
CA SER A 64 -21.35 -0.73 17.11
C SER A 64 -21.66 0.71 17.47
N ILE A 65 -22.33 0.90 18.61
CA ILE A 65 -22.58 2.23 19.19
C ILE A 65 -21.31 2.91 19.73
N THR A 66 -20.25 2.15 19.98
CA THR A 66 -19.01 2.67 20.58
C THR A 66 -17.84 2.71 19.60
N SER A 67 -18.06 2.36 18.33
CA SER A 67 -17.04 2.50 17.30
C SER A 67 -17.57 3.26 16.08
N ASN A 68 -16.66 3.81 15.31
CA ASN A 68 -16.92 4.45 14.03
C ASN A 68 -15.78 4.10 13.04
N PRO A 69 -15.87 4.49 11.77
CA PRO A 69 -14.83 4.16 10.79
C PRO A 69 -13.43 4.70 11.14
N SER A 70 -13.32 5.78 11.91
CA SER A 70 -12.03 6.33 12.34
C SER A 70 -11.29 5.40 13.32
N ASP A 71 -12.00 4.54 14.06
CA ASP A 71 -11.36 3.53 14.91
C ASP A 71 -10.68 2.43 14.08
N TRP A 72 -11.14 2.21 12.85
CA TRP A 72 -10.58 1.20 11.95
C TRP A 72 -9.48 1.77 11.06
N LEU A 73 -9.68 2.98 10.55
CA LEU A 73 -8.86 3.55 9.48
C LEU A 73 -8.08 4.82 9.89
N GLY A 74 -8.38 5.37 11.06
CA GLY A 74 -7.78 6.58 11.62
C GLY A 74 -8.32 7.88 11.03
N GLY A 75 -7.98 9.00 11.68
CA GLY A 75 -8.26 10.35 11.17
C GLY A 75 -9.76 10.67 11.07
N ASP A 76 -10.15 11.39 10.02
CA ASP A 76 -11.53 11.78 9.70
C ASP A 76 -12.27 10.72 8.87
N ALA A 77 -11.94 9.42 8.99
CA ALA A 77 -12.55 8.38 8.14
C ALA A 77 -14.08 8.21 8.36
N ASP A 78 -14.62 8.81 9.41
CA ASP A 78 -16.04 8.93 9.76
C ASP A 78 -16.73 10.14 9.09
N LYS A 79 -16.07 10.81 8.12
CA LYS A 79 -16.64 11.98 7.42
C LYS A 79 -16.67 11.79 5.91
N ILE A 80 -17.84 12.02 5.31
CA ILE A 80 -17.98 12.03 3.85
C ILE A 80 -17.06 13.09 3.25
N GLY A 81 -16.33 12.72 2.20
CA GLY A 81 -15.37 13.58 1.51
C GLY A 81 -13.99 13.65 2.17
N ALA A 82 -13.79 13.01 3.33
CA ALA A 82 -12.46 12.85 3.90
C ALA A 82 -11.59 12.00 2.97
N LYS A 83 -10.32 12.39 2.85
CA LYS A 83 -9.36 11.75 1.96
C LYS A 83 -8.13 11.28 2.70
N SER A 84 -7.60 10.15 2.29
CA SER A 84 -6.29 9.63 2.67
C SER A 84 -5.40 9.56 1.42
N LYS A 85 -4.08 9.65 1.60
CA LYS A 85 -3.11 9.62 0.52
C LYS A 85 -2.04 8.58 0.84
N ILE A 86 -1.72 7.75 -0.16
CA ILE A 86 -0.62 6.79 -0.11
C ILE A 86 0.30 7.11 -1.28
N THR A 87 1.59 7.33 -1.02
CA THR A 87 2.59 7.54 -2.08
C THR A 87 3.61 6.41 -2.03
N LEU A 88 3.59 5.55 -3.05
CA LEU A 88 4.53 4.44 -3.16
C LEU A 88 5.91 4.93 -3.60
N LEU A 89 6.95 4.52 -2.87
CA LEU A 89 8.33 4.97 -3.06
C LEU A 89 9.19 3.91 -3.76
N TRP A 90 9.09 2.67 -3.28
CA TRP A 90 9.92 1.55 -3.72
C TRP A 90 9.23 0.22 -3.41
N TRP A 91 9.67 -0.84 -4.09
CA TRP A 91 9.31 -2.23 -3.81
C TRP A 91 10.50 -3.14 -4.08
N GLY A 92 10.53 -4.29 -3.43
CA GLY A 92 11.60 -5.29 -3.55
C GLY A 92 11.14 -6.66 -3.08
N GLY A 93 11.92 -7.69 -3.40
CA GLY A 93 11.72 -9.05 -2.90
C GLY A 93 12.90 -9.45 -2.03
N ASN A 94 12.65 -9.93 -0.82
CA ASN A 94 13.68 -10.32 0.15
C ASN A 94 13.19 -11.48 1.02
N ASP A 95 14.11 -12.30 1.50
CA ASP A 95 13.84 -13.25 2.58
C ASP A 95 13.81 -12.51 3.92
N ILE A 96 12.73 -12.67 4.67
CA ILE A 96 12.58 -12.10 6.00
C ILE A 96 12.24 -13.17 7.04
N ILE A 97 12.69 -12.95 8.27
CA ILE A 97 12.36 -13.84 9.39
C ILE A 97 11.02 -13.47 10.02
N ALA A 98 10.46 -14.39 10.81
CA ALA A 98 9.20 -14.21 11.53
C ALA A 98 9.14 -12.93 12.37
N TYR A 99 10.27 -12.47 12.95
CA TYR A 99 10.33 -11.25 13.76
C TYR A 99 9.75 -10.02 13.05
N SER A 100 10.13 -9.80 11.78
CA SER A 100 9.67 -8.65 11.01
C SER A 100 8.17 -8.72 10.71
N LEU A 101 7.66 -9.94 10.44
CA LEU A 101 6.24 -10.17 10.20
C LEU A 101 5.41 -10.00 11.48
N PHE A 102 5.88 -10.53 12.61
CA PHE A 102 5.19 -10.42 13.90
C PHE A 102 5.08 -8.97 14.36
N LYS A 103 6.13 -8.17 14.13
CA LYS A 103 6.12 -6.74 14.43
C LYS A 103 4.97 -6.00 13.72
N ASN A 104 4.63 -6.41 12.49
CA ASN A 104 3.53 -5.80 11.73
C ASN A 104 2.15 -6.31 12.17
N LEU A 105 2.07 -7.45 12.85
CA LEU A 105 0.82 -8.04 13.37
C LEU A 105 0.49 -7.60 14.81
N ILE A 106 1.45 -6.98 15.51
CA ILE A 106 1.33 -6.56 16.91
C ILE A 106 1.32 -5.04 16.97
N ILE A 107 0.47 -4.48 17.84
CA ILE A 107 0.45 -3.05 18.13
C ILE A 107 1.86 -2.61 18.55
N PRO A 108 2.47 -1.61 17.88
CA PRO A 108 3.88 -1.26 18.06
C PRO A 108 4.30 -1.00 19.51
N GLN A 109 3.43 -0.37 20.31
CA GLN A 109 3.70 -0.10 21.73
C GLN A 109 3.83 -1.39 22.55
N ILE A 110 2.94 -2.36 22.30
CA ILE A 110 2.99 -3.65 22.99
C ILE A 110 4.24 -4.41 22.57
N PHE A 111 4.56 -4.40 21.27
CA PHE A 111 5.76 -5.06 20.75
C PHE A 111 7.04 -4.52 21.39
N SER A 112 7.18 -3.20 21.50
CA SER A 112 8.34 -2.59 22.16
C SER A 112 8.46 -3.06 23.62
N ASN A 113 7.33 -3.15 24.35
CA ASN A 113 7.34 -3.55 25.75
C ASN A 113 7.77 -5.01 25.93
N ILE A 114 7.15 -5.96 25.21
CA ILE A 114 7.48 -7.39 25.35
C ILE A 114 8.94 -7.71 25.02
N THR A 115 9.57 -6.95 24.10
CA THR A 115 10.98 -7.17 23.74
C THR A 115 11.93 -6.92 24.92
N SER A 116 11.57 -6.00 25.83
CA SER A 116 12.33 -5.71 27.05
C SER A 116 12.25 -6.85 28.09
N TYR A 117 11.29 -7.76 27.95
CA TYR A 117 11.09 -8.94 28.80
C TYR A 117 11.64 -10.22 28.15
N GLY A 118 12.49 -10.09 27.13
CA GLY A 118 13.17 -11.22 26.50
C GLY A 118 12.52 -11.73 25.22
N TYR A 119 11.32 -11.27 24.87
CA TYR A 119 10.64 -11.60 23.59
C TYR A 119 11.15 -10.73 22.43
N ASN A 120 12.47 -10.66 22.27
CA ASN A 120 13.16 -9.82 21.29
C ASN A 120 13.52 -10.59 20.01
N TYR A 121 14.28 -9.93 19.13
CA TYR A 121 14.76 -10.50 17.87
C TYR A 121 15.41 -11.88 18.04
N SER A 122 16.31 -12.05 19.01
CA SER A 122 17.01 -13.31 19.24
C SER A 122 16.04 -14.41 19.64
N TYR A 123 15.13 -14.13 20.58
CA TYR A 123 14.13 -15.10 21.00
C TYR A 123 13.24 -15.56 19.84
N ILE A 124 12.72 -14.62 19.05
CA ILE A 124 11.84 -14.96 17.92
C ILE A 124 12.63 -15.71 16.85
N SER A 125 13.87 -15.30 16.55
CA SER A 125 14.69 -15.98 15.54
C SER A 125 15.06 -17.40 15.95
N ASP A 126 15.31 -17.65 17.24
CA ASP A 126 15.70 -18.97 17.75
C ASP A 126 14.51 -19.94 17.80
N ASN A 127 13.31 -19.44 18.13
CA ASN A 127 12.11 -20.27 18.29
C ASN A 127 11.28 -20.40 17.00
N TYR A 128 11.38 -19.42 16.09
CA TYR A 128 10.66 -19.37 14.81
C TYR A 128 11.65 -19.08 13.66
N PRO A 129 12.60 -20.00 13.38
CA PRO A 129 13.73 -19.77 12.47
C PRO A 129 13.36 -19.78 10.99
N TYR A 130 12.07 -19.82 10.64
CA TYR A 130 11.62 -19.92 9.27
C TYR A 130 11.79 -18.57 8.55
N TYR A 131 12.32 -18.65 7.33
CA TYR A 131 12.44 -17.50 6.43
C TYR A 131 11.26 -17.52 5.46
N TYR A 132 10.64 -16.36 5.31
CA TYR A 132 9.56 -16.12 4.39
C TYR A 132 10.09 -15.23 3.28
N PHE A 133 10.03 -15.70 2.03
CA PHE A 133 10.23 -14.79 0.91
C PHE A 133 9.01 -13.89 0.78
N VAL A 134 9.26 -12.58 0.77
CA VAL A 134 8.20 -11.58 0.69
C VAL A 134 8.51 -10.55 -0.37
N TRP A 135 7.46 -10.01 -0.97
CA TRP A 135 7.52 -8.70 -1.56
C TRP A 135 7.24 -7.65 -0.50
N GLU A 136 8.18 -6.73 -0.36
CA GLU A 136 8.02 -5.55 0.47
C GLU A 136 7.76 -4.33 -0.42
N TYR A 137 6.92 -3.44 0.07
CA TYR A 137 6.70 -2.15 -0.58
C TYR A 137 6.64 -1.03 0.45
N GLY A 138 7.43 0.02 0.16
CA GLY A 138 7.61 1.16 1.03
C GLY A 138 6.79 2.36 0.55
N PHE A 139 6.06 3.01 1.46
CA PHE A 139 5.20 4.16 1.14
C PHE A 139 5.17 5.23 2.22
N HIS A 140 4.80 6.44 1.80
CA HIS A 140 4.37 7.49 2.71
C HIS A 140 2.85 7.47 2.85
N TYR A 141 2.36 7.68 4.07
CA TYR A 141 0.93 7.62 4.39
C TYR A 141 0.44 8.91 5.06
N TRP A 142 -0.66 9.44 4.53
CA TRP A 142 -1.46 10.48 5.17
C TRP A 142 -2.79 9.88 5.61
N VAL A 143 -3.12 10.06 6.88
CA VAL A 143 -4.40 9.58 7.44
C VAL A 143 -5.58 10.31 6.80
N PHE A 144 -6.79 9.78 6.98
CA PHE A 144 -7.99 10.45 6.48
C PHE A 144 -8.13 11.85 7.08
N THR A 145 -8.37 12.85 6.23
CA THR A 145 -8.59 14.23 6.64
C THR A 145 -9.59 14.91 5.70
N THR A 146 -10.40 15.80 6.26
CA THR A 146 -11.29 16.70 5.50
C THR A 146 -10.59 17.98 5.04
N LYS A 147 -9.35 18.21 5.51
CA LYS A 147 -8.51 19.36 5.14
C LYS A 147 -7.61 19.01 3.97
N GLU A 148 -6.89 20.01 3.46
CA GLU A 148 -5.78 19.76 2.55
C GLU A 148 -4.71 18.89 3.24
N PHE A 149 -4.05 18.04 2.47
CA PHE A 149 -2.96 17.23 2.98
C PHE A 149 -1.81 18.14 3.42
N ASN A 150 -1.26 17.88 4.60
CA ASN A 150 0.01 18.47 5.00
C ASN A 150 1.11 18.10 3.99
N ASP A 151 2.12 18.95 3.86
CA ASP A 151 3.27 18.69 2.99
C ASP A 151 3.99 17.39 3.39
N ASN A 152 4.09 17.15 4.70
CA ASN A 152 4.69 15.95 5.27
C ASN A 152 3.62 14.88 5.53
N PRO A 153 3.92 13.58 5.29
CA PRO A 153 3.08 12.47 5.69
C PRO A 153 2.97 12.35 7.21
N ASP A 154 1.87 11.73 7.65
CA ASP A 154 1.68 11.37 9.05
C ASP A 154 2.58 10.20 9.43
N ASN A 155 2.80 9.26 8.50
CA ASN A 155 3.74 8.16 8.66
C ASN A 155 4.70 8.08 7.47
N PHE A 156 6.00 8.14 7.79
CA PHE A 156 7.09 8.05 6.82
C PHE A 156 7.54 6.60 6.67
N ASP A 157 7.92 6.24 5.44
CA ASP A 157 8.57 4.96 5.11
C ASP A 157 7.91 3.72 5.73
N GLU A 158 6.58 3.67 5.69
CA GLU A 158 5.80 2.49 6.09
C GLU A 158 6.14 1.33 5.15
N ILE A 159 6.30 0.13 5.72
CA ILE A 159 6.64 -1.08 4.96
C ILE A 159 5.56 -2.13 5.21
N LEU A 160 4.95 -2.60 4.12
CA LEU A 160 4.03 -3.73 4.15
C LEU A 160 4.63 -4.91 3.38
N TYR A 161 4.26 -6.11 3.82
CA TYR A 161 4.78 -7.37 3.31
C TYR A 161 3.66 -8.19 2.66
N ILE A 162 3.99 -8.82 1.54
CA ILE A 162 3.14 -9.78 0.83
C ILE A 162 3.96 -11.06 0.72
N LEU A 163 3.48 -12.17 1.28
CA LEU A 163 4.19 -13.44 1.13
C LEU A 163 4.14 -13.85 -0.35
N GLU A 164 5.25 -14.27 -0.94
CA GLU A 164 5.22 -14.71 -2.34
C GLU A 164 4.28 -15.90 -2.54
N GLU A 165 4.39 -16.88 -1.65
CA GLU A 165 3.53 -18.06 -1.65
C GLU A 165 2.41 -17.91 -0.61
N PRO A 166 1.14 -17.79 -1.01
CA PRO A 166 0.03 -17.58 -0.07
C PRO A 166 -0.14 -18.74 0.92
N GLN A 167 0.32 -19.95 0.61
CA GLN A 167 0.28 -21.10 1.50
C GLN A 167 1.09 -20.88 2.80
N ASN A 168 2.10 -20.01 2.75
CA ASN A 168 2.93 -19.67 3.91
C ASN A 168 2.18 -18.87 4.98
N TYR A 169 1.02 -18.28 4.67
CA TYR A 169 0.21 -17.57 5.68
C TYR A 169 -0.31 -18.49 6.78
N SER A 170 -0.61 -19.75 6.46
CA SER A 170 -1.03 -20.74 7.47
C SER A 170 0.06 -20.97 8.52
N LYS A 171 1.31 -21.09 8.06
CA LYS A 171 2.47 -21.23 8.94
C LYS A 171 2.72 -19.96 9.74
N LEU A 172 2.68 -18.79 9.08
CA LEU A 172 2.84 -17.50 9.75
C LEU A 172 1.81 -17.32 10.88
N LEU A 173 0.54 -17.65 10.61
CA LEU A 173 -0.55 -17.57 11.59
C LEU A 173 -0.30 -18.52 12.77
N ASN A 174 0.09 -19.76 12.50
CA ASN A 174 0.40 -20.74 13.55
C ASN A 174 1.60 -20.32 14.41
N ASP A 175 2.69 -19.89 13.78
CA ASP A 175 3.89 -19.42 14.47
C ASP A 175 3.56 -18.18 15.32
N TYR A 176 2.78 -17.23 14.77
CA TYR A 176 2.30 -16.05 15.50
C TYR A 176 1.45 -16.42 16.71
N ASN A 177 0.48 -17.31 16.55
CA ASN A 177 -0.42 -17.69 17.63
C ASN A 177 0.29 -18.49 18.74
N ASP A 178 1.28 -19.32 18.40
CA ASP A 178 2.13 -19.96 19.41
C ASP A 178 2.92 -18.91 20.20
N PHE A 179 3.56 -17.95 19.50
CA PHE A 179 4.27 -16.84 20.13
C PHE A 179 3.36 -16.01 21.04
N ALA A 180 2.18 -15.66 20.55
CA ALA A 180 1.15 -14.97 21.31
C ALA A 180 0.69 -15.76 22.53
N GLY A 181 0.56 -17.08 22.40
CA GLY A 181 0.32 -17.99 23.51
C GLY A 181 1.43 -17.96 24.57
N LYS A 182 2.71 -17.85 24.19
CA LYS A 182 3.81 -17.73 25.16
C LYS A 182 3.73 -16.44 25.96
N ILE A 183 3.49 -15.31 25.29
CA ILE A 183 3.37 -14.00 25.94
C ILE A 183 2.14 -13.93 26.82
N ASN A 184 0.99 -14.38 26.31
CA ASN A 184 -0.27 -14.34 27.05
C ASN A 184 -0.27 -15.28 28.26
N ASN A 185 0.68 -16.23 28.36
CA ASN A 185 0.86 -17.11 29.52
C ASN A 185 2.04 -16.71 30.41
N ASP A 186 2.78 -15.65 30.08
CA ASP A 186 3.85 -15.13 30.94
C ASP A 186 3.25 -14.36 32.12
N THR A 187 3.46 -14.88 33.32
CA THR A 187 2.89 -14.30 34.55
C THR A 187 3.36 -12.87 34.79
N THR A 188 4.59 -12.52 34.43
CA THR A 188 5.12 -11.15 34.60
C THR A 188 4.41 -10.19 33.66
N LEU A 189 4.23 -10.57 32.39
CA LEU A 189 3.54 -9.74 31.41
C LEU A 189 2.04 -9.62 31.72
N GLN A 190 1.39 -10.71 32.17
CA GLN A 190 0.02 -10.69 32.64
C GLN A 190 -0.18 -9.74 33.82
N LEU A 191 0.73 -9.74 34.81
CA LEU A 191 0.67 -8.81 35.96
C LEU A 191 0.79 -7.35 35.55
N LEU A 192 1.44 -7.08 34.41
CA LEU A 192 1.56 -5.74 33.83
C LEU A 192 0.39 -5.39 32.90
N GLY A 193 -0.57 -6.30 32.73
CA GLY A 193 -1.72 -6.12 31.85
C GLY A 193 -1.39 -6.19 30.36
N TYR A 194 -0.24 -6.76 29.98
CA TYR A 194 0.10 -6.97 28.58
C TYR A 194 -0.54 -8.26 28.06
N THR A 195 -1.36 -8.11 27.04
CA THR A 195 -1.95 -9.22 26.27
C THR A 195 -1.85 -8.89 24.79
N ILE A 196 -1.51 -9.88 23.97
CA ILE A 196 -1.53 -9.76 22.52
C ILE A 196 -2.63 -10.62 21.92
N PRO A 197 -3.23 -10.20 20.79
CA PRO A 197 -4.33 -10.93 20.20
C PRO A 197 -3.90 -12.32 19.72
N ILE A 198 -4.82 -13.26 19.82
CA ILE A 198 -4.75 -14.55 19.12
C ILE A 198 -5.70 -14.42 17.93
N TYR A 199 -5.23 -14.73 16.73
CA TYR A 199 -6.03 -14.58 15.51
C TYR A 199 -6.54 -15.92 15.03
N ASN A 200 -7.81 -15.98 14.62
CA ASN A 200 -8.26 -16.97 13.64
C ASN A 200 -8.07 -16.42 12.22
N GLY A 201 -8.44 -17.18 11.18
CA GLY A 201 -8.34 -16.75 9.79
C GLY A 201 -9.08 -15.43 9.52
N ASP A 202 -10.33 -15.33 9.98
CA ASP A 202 -11.17 -14.13 9.77
C ASP A 202 -10.58 -12.88 10.47
N ASP A 203 -10.04 -13.01 11.68
CA ASP A 203 -9.43 -11.92 12.43
C ASP A 203 -8.09 -11.49 11.80
N LEU A 204 -7.29 -12.43 11.29
CA LEU A 204 -6.07 -12.10 10.56
C LEU A 204 -6.40 -11.35 9.25
N LEU A 205 -7.39 -11.86 8.50
CA LEU A 205 -7.88 -11.21 7.28
C LEU A 205 -8.37 -9.79 7.58
N TRP A 206 -9.13 -9.62 8.66
CA TRP A 206 -9.58 -8.30 9.13
C TRP A 206 -8.40 -7.35 9.36
N GLN A 207 -7.39 -7.80 10.12
CA GLN A 207 -6.20 -6.99 10.42
C GLN A 207 -5.44 -6.56 9.18
N PHE A 208 -5.30 -7.46 8.21
CA PHE A 208 -4.68 -7.14 6.94
C PHE A 208 -5.47 -6.10 6.15
N ILE A 209 -6.79 -6.24 6.07
CA ILE A 209 -7.62 -5.30 5.32
C ILE A 209 -7.55 -3.89 5.91
N VAL A 210 -7.68 -3.73 7.24
CA VAL A 210 -7.57 -2.40 7.88
C VAL A 210 -6.16 -1.83 7.81
N SER A 211 -5.15 -2.70 7.68
CA SER A 211 -3.74 -2.33 7.49
C SER A 211 -3.39 -2.01 6.02
N ARG A 212 -4.37 -1.97 5.11
CA ARG A 212 -4.19 -1.71 3.66
C ARG A 212 -3.39 -2.81 2.97
N PHE A 213 -3.62 -4.06 3.37
CA PHE A 213 -2.97 -5.22 2.77
C PHE A 213 -3.12 -5.23 1.26
N ALA A 214 -2.01 -5.45 0.58
CA ALA A 214 -1.95 -5.55 -0.87
C ALA A 214 -1.72 -7.00 -1.26
N LEU A 215 -2.04 -7.32 -2.51
CA LEU A 215 -2.07 -8.68 -3.01
C LEU A 215 -1.17 -8.86 -4.21
N ALA A 216 -0.62 -10.05 -4.34
CA ALA A 216 0.05 -10.46 -5.56
C ALA A 216 -0.99 -10.84 -6.63
N LYS A 217 -0.53 -10.83 -7.88
CA LYS A 217 -1.30 -11.33 -9.02
C LYS A 217 -1.00 -12.80 -9.28
N PRO A 218 -1.96 -13.57 -9.83
CA PRO A 218 -3.36 -13.20 -10.09
C PRO A 218 -4.15 -13.02 -8.79
N VAL A 219 -4.85 -11.89 -8.64
CA VAL A 219 -5.48 -11.50 -7.37
C VAL A 219 -6.52 -12.52 -6.90
N GLU A 220 -7.36 -13.02 -7.81
CA GLU A 220 -8.40 -13.99 -7.50
C GLU A 220 -7.82 -15.30 -6.94
N GLU A 221 -6.83 -15.86 -7.64
CA GLU A 221 -6.15 -17.10 -7.24
C GLU A 221 -5.42 -16.92 -5.90
N TYR A 222 -4.68 -15.82 -5.76
CA TYR A 222 -3.93 -15.52 -4.55
C TYR A 222 -4.86 -15.36 -3.33
N LEU A 223 -5.96 -14.62 -3.47
CA LEU A 223 -6.97 -14.48 -2.42
C LEU A 223 -7.63 -15.81 -2.07
N THR A 224 -7.94 -16.62 -3.08
CA THR A 224 -8.61 -17.91 -2.88
C THR A 224 -7.74 -18.80 -2.02
N ILE A 225 -6.48 -18.99 -2.40
CA ILE A 225 -5.56 -19.83 -1.63
C ILE A 225 -5.26 -19.23 -0.26
N PHE A 226 -5.07 -17.91 -0.17
CA PHE A 226 -4.83 -17.23 1.10
C PHE A 226 -5.98 -17.46 2.10
N THR A 227 -7.22 -17.23 1.68
CA THR A 227 -8.40 -17.34 2.55
C THR A 227 -8.73 -18.79 2.91
N GLU A 228 -8.53 -19.73 1.99
CA GLU A 228 -8.64 -21.17 2.26
C GLU A 228 -7.59 -21.66 3.26
N ILE A 229 -6.31 -21.27 3.10
CA ILE A 229 -5.22 -21.82 3.92
C ILE A 229 -5.24 -21.30 5.36
N ILE A 230 -5.72 -20.08 5.59
CA ILE A 230 -5.89 -19.53 6.94
C ILE A 230 -7.23 -19.94 7.56
N GLY A 231 -8.07 -20.66 6.81
CA GLY A 231 -9.33 -21.22 7.29
C GLY A 231 -10.40 -20.18 7.55
N CYS A 232 -10.59 -19.21 6.65
CA CYS A 232 -11.72 -18.29 6.75
C CYS A 232 -13.04 -19.03 6.45
N GLU A 233 -14.08 -18.77 7.24
CA GLU A 233 -15.36 -19.49 7.11
C GLU A 233 -16.40 -18.72 6.28
N ASN A 234 -16.46 -17.39 6.47
CA ASN A 234 -17.51 -16.55 5.88
C ASN A 234 -16.93 -15.60 4.83
N VAL A 235 -16.21 -16.17 3.87
CA VAL A 235 -15.54 -15.45 2.79
C VAL A 235 -16.05 -15.94 1.44
N SER A 236 -16.31 -15.00 0.55
CA SER A 236 -16.53 -15.28 -0.87
C SER A 236 -15.63 -14.37 -1.71
N ILE A 237 -15.03 -14.95 -2.75
CA ILE A 237 -14.19 -14.23 -3.70
C ILE A 237 -14.88 -14.24 -5.04
N GLN A 238 -14.89 -13.08 -5.70
CA GLN A 238 -15.38 -12.93 -7.06
C GLN A 238 -14.43 -12.01 -7.80
N GLU A 239 -13.71 -12.56 -8.79
CA GLU A 239 -12.68 -11.84 -9.54
C GLU A 239 -11.64 -11.21 -8.58
N ASN A 240 -11.52 -9.88 -8.59
CA ASN A 240 -10.62 -9.10 -7.74
C ASN A 240 -11.29 -8.60 -6.45
N SER A 241 -12.47 -9.11 -6.10
CA SER A 241 -13.24 -8.68 -4.95
C SER A 241 -13.38 -9.79 -3.90
N LEU A 242 -13.25 -9.38 -2.66
CA LEU A 242 -13.40 -10.20 -1.46
C LEU A 242 -14.60 -9.67 -0.68
N VAL A 243 -15.59 -10.52 -0.42
CA VAL A 243 -16.68 -10.21 0.52
C VAL A 243 -16.55 -11.13 1.71
N PHE A 244 -16.56 -10.58 2.91
CA PHE A 244 -16.44 -11.39 4.12
C PHE A 244 -17.24 -10.84 5.30
N GLN A 245 -17.53 -11.72 6.23
CA GLN A 245 -18.12 -11.42 7.53
C GLN A 245 -17.14 -11.86 8.61
N ARG A 246 -16.80 -10.96 9.52
CA ARG A 246 -15.89 -11.28 10.62
C ARG A 246 -16.52 -12.35 11.53
N SER A 247 -15.70 -13.26 12.07
CA SER A 247 -16.19 -14.30 12.99
C SER A 247 -17.02 -13.70 14.14
N GLY A 248 -18.23 -14.22 14.34
CA GLY A 248 -19.18 -13.73 15.34
C GLY A 248 -20.06 -12.55 14.88
N GLU A 249 -19.69 -11.84 13.80
CA GLU A 249 -20.46 -10.73 13.25
C GLU A 249 -21.50 -11.24 12.24
N LYS A 250 -22.77 -10.88 12.46
CA LYS A 250 -23.88 -11.29 11.57
C LYS A 250 -24.65 -10.12 10.97
N ASN A 251 -24.41 -8.91 11.46
CA ASN A 251 -25.21 -7.74 11.13
C ASN A 251 -24.67 -7.00 9.91
N TYR A 252 -23.39 -7.19 9.59
CA TYR A 252 -22.76 -6.54 8.44
C TYR A 252 -21.77 -7.45 7.73
N SER A 253 -21.44 -7.09 6.50
CA SER A 253 -20.32 -7.66 5.73
C SER A 253 -19.43 -6.54 5.20
N VAL A 254 -18.20 -6.90 4.89
CA VAL A 254 -17.21 -6.01 4.29
C VAL A 254 -16.84 -6.54 2.92
N GLU A 255 -16.86 -5.65 1.93
CA GLU A 255 -16.43 -5.93 0.57
C GLU A 255 -15.21 -5.08 0.23
N VAL A 256 -14.16 -5.74 -0.24
CA VAL A 256 -12.91 -5.11 -0.66
C VAL A 256 -12.63 -5.49 -2.10
N THR A 257 -12.53 -4.51 -2.97
CA THR A 257 -12.11 -4.70 -4.37
C THR A 257 -10.70 -4.20 -4.54
N TYR A 258 -9.87 -4.98 -5.24
CA TYR A 258 -8.48 -4.66 -5.51
C TYR A 258 -8.29 -4.22 -6.96
N ASN A 259 -7.44 -3.23 -7.21
CA ASN A 259 -7.13 -2.80 -8.56
C ASN A 259 -6.16 -3.76 -9.27
N ASN A 260 -5.78 -3.38 -10.49
CA ASN A 260 -4.78 -4.09 -11.28
C ASN A 260 -3.36 -4.02 -10.72
N GLN A 261 -3.09 -3.38 -9.58
CA GLN A 261 -1.80 -3.41 -8.88
C GLN A 261 -1.88 -4.23 -7.59
N GLY A 262 -3.04 -4.83 -7.28
CA GLY A 262 -3.27 -5.53 -6.02
C GLY A 262 -3.45 -4.60 -4.82
N LEU A 263 -3.66 -3.29 -5.04
CA LEU A 263 -3.97 -2.31 -4.00
C LEU A 263 -5.49 -2.19 -3.82
N ILE A 264 -5.95 -1.87 -2.60
CA ILE A 264 -7.37 -1.66 -2.31
C ILE A 264 -7.89 -0.51 -3.19
N ASP A 265 -8.83 -0.81 -4.07
CA ASP A 265 -9.52 0.18 -4.91
C ASP A 265 -10.83 0.64 -4.28
N ARG A 266 -11.54 -0.28 -3.63
CA ARG A 266 -12.84 -0.01 -3.02
C ARG A 266 -12.96 -0.77 -1.71
N PHE A 267 -13.46 -0.10 -0.68
CA PHE A 267 -13.77 -0.70 0.62
C PHE A 267 -15.19 -0.31 0.99
N VAL A 268 -16.03 -1.30 1.25
CA VAL A 268 -17.46 -1.12 1.43
C VAL A 268 -17.93 -1.90 2.64
N VAL A 269 -18.81 -1.30 3.45
CA VAL A 269 -19.53 -1.99 4.52
C VAL A 269 -21.02 -2.02 4.18
N LYS A 270 -21.60 -3.22 4.24
CA LYS A 270 -22.99 -3.51 3.93
C LYS A 270 -23.69 -4.09 5.15
N ASP A 271 -24.97 -3.80 5.31
CA ASP A 271 -25.78 -4.51 6.30
C ASP A 271 -26.19 -5.90 5.79
N SER A 272 -26.94 -6.64 6.62
CA SER A 272 -27.46 -7.97 6.28
C SER A 272 -28.38 -8.01 5.05
N GLU A 273 -28.95 -6.87 4.64
CA GLU A 273 -29.79 -6.75 3.44
C GLU A 273 -28.97 -6.35 2.19
N GLY A 274 -27.66 -6.13 2.35
CA GLY A 274 -26.76 -5.71 1.28
C GLY A 274 -26.75 -4.20 1.04
N TYR A 275 -27.40 -3.39 1.89
CA TYR A 275 -27.37 -1.95 1.77
C TYR A 275 -26.01 -1.42 2.19
N ILE A 276 -25.34 -0.73 1.27
CA ILE A 276 -24.05 -0.08 1.50
C ILE A 276 -24.26 1.15 2.39
N PHE A 277 -23.73 1.18 3.60
CA PHE A 277 -23.80 2.35 4.49
C PHE A 277 -22.45 3.02 4.73
N TYR A 278 -21.34 2.38 4.32
CA TYR A 278 -20.01 2.98 4.28
C TYR A 278 -19.29 2.59 3.00
N GLU A 279 -18.61 3.55 2.37
CA GLU A 279 -17.87 3.32 1.13
C GLU A 279 -16.67 4.25 1.01
N ILE A 280 -15.52 3.65 0.71
CA ILE A 280 -14.30 4.31 0.27
C ILE A 280 -14.02 3.88 -1.16
N THR A 281 -13.64 4.83 -2.00
CA THR A 281 -13.15 4.58 -3.36
C THR A 281 -11.78 5.17 -3.53
N SER A 282 -10.94 4.53 -4.33
CA SER A 282 -9.63 5.02 -4.68
C SER A 282 -9.62 5.80 -5.99
N SER A 283 -8.61 6.65 -6.14
CA SER A 283 -8.31 7.33 -7.38
C SER A 283 -6.81 7.44 -7.57
N TYR A 284 -6.39 7.29 -8.83
CA TYR A 284 -4.99 7.40 -9.24
C TYR A 284 -4.84 8.63 -10.13
N PRO A 285 -4.40 9.79 -9.59
CA PRO A 285 -4.24 11.02 -10.36
C PRO A 285 -3.04 10.99 -11.34
N LYS A 286 -2.87 9.92 -12.13
CA LYS A 286 -1.87 9.81 -13.21
C LYS A 286 -1.98 10.98 -14.21
N ILE A 287 -3.20 11.44 -14.46
CA ILE A 287 -3.50 12.58 -15.33
C ILE A 287 -2.79 13.86 -14.85
N ILE A 288 -2.66 14.09 -13.55
CA ILE A 288 -2.02 15.30 -13.02
C ILE A 288 -0.53 15.34 -13.40
N PHE A 289 0.15 14.20 -13.34
CA PHE A 289 1.54 14.08 -13.78
C PHE A 289 1.69 14.43 -15.27
N TYR A 290 0.82 13.91 -16.14
CA TYR A 290 0.84 14.23 -17.57
C TYR A 290 0.49 15.70 -17.85
N ILE A 291 -0.39 16.31 -17.07
CA ILE A 291 -0.70 17.75 -17.16
C ILE A 291 0.54 18.58 -16.82
N ILE A 292 1.24 18.26 -15.71
CA ILE A 292 2.46 18.95 -15.30
C ILE A 292 3.54 18.83 -16.39
N LEU A 293 3.76 17.62 -16.91
CA LEU A 293 4.69 17.40 -18.03
C LEU A 293 4.30 18.22 -19.27
N GLY A 294 3.01 18.29 -19.59
CA GLY A 294 2.49 19.11 -20.68
C GLY A 294 2.79 20.60 -20.50
N ILE A 295 2.56 21.14 -19.30
CA ILE A 295 2.86 22.55 -18.97
C ILE A 295 4.35 22.84 -19.11
N ILE A 296 5.22 21.94 -18.63
CA ILE A 296 6.68 22.06 -18.77
C ILE A 296 7.07 22.05 -20.24
N ALA A 297 6.55 21.11 -21.03
CA ALA A 297 6.85 21.00 -22.46
C ALA A 297 6.45 22.27 -23.24
N ILE A 298 5.26 22.81 -22.98
CA ILE A 298 4.78 24.05 -23.59
C ILE A 298 5.68 25.23 -23.20
N SER A 299 6.10 25.31 -21.95
CA SER A 299 6.98 26.37 -21.44
C SER A 299 8.36 26.34 -22.11
N VAL A 300 8.94 25.15 -22.27
CA VAL A 300 10.23 24.95 -22.96
C VAL A 300 10.12 25.32 -24.44
N LEU A 301 9.06 24.89 -25.12
CA LEU A 301 8.80 25.25 -26.51
C LEU A 301 8.65 26.76 -26.68
N GLY A 302 7.89 27.41 -25.80
CA GLY A 302 7.70 28.86 -25.77
C GLY A 302 9.03 29.62 -25.67
N LEU A 303 9.89 29.22 -24.72
CA LEU A 303 11.24 29.77 -24.55
C LEU A 303 12.11 29.54 -25.80
N ALA A 304 12.09 28.35 -26.39
CA ALA A 304 12.86 28.05 -27.59
C ALA A 304 12.41 28.91 -28.79
N THR A 305 11.11 29.10 -28.99
CA THR A 305 10.58 30.01 -30.02
C THR A 305 11.01 31.45 -29.78
N LEU A 306 10.94 31.96 -28.54
CA LEU A 306 11.39 33.31 -28.20
C LEU A 306 12.88 33.51 -28.51
N VAL A 307 13.72 32.53 -28.16
CA VAL A 307 15.16 32.55 -28.46
C VAL A 307 15.40 32.55 -29.97
N MET A 308 14.69 31.72 -30.74
CA MET A 308 14.79 31.70 -32.20
C MET A 308 14.38 33.04 -32.82
N ILE A 309 13.26 33.63 -32.39
CA ILE A 309 12.80 34.94 -32.87
C ILE A 309 13.83 36.02 -32.55
N LYS A 310 14.37 36.05 -31.32
CA LYS A 310 15.42 37.01 -30.93
C LYS A 310 16.68 36.85 -31.77
N LYS A 311 17.10 35.62 -32.04
CA LYS A 311 18.26 35.32 -32.90
C LYS A 311 18.04 35.75 -34.36
N ILE A 312 16.83 35.56 -34.89
CA ILE A 312 16.46 36.03 -36.23
C ILE A 312 16.48 37.57 -36.29
N LYS A 313 15.91 38.25 -35.28
CA LYS A 313 15.93 39.73 -35.20
C LYS A 313 17.35 40.29 -35.11
N LEU A 314 18.20 39.73 -34.26
CA LEU A 314 19.61 40.12 -34.14
C LEU A 314 20.36 39.93 -35.47
N ASN A 315 20.20 38.77 -36.13
CA ASN A 315 20.83 38.54 -37.43
C ASN A 315 20.33 39.47 -38.54
N LYS A 316 19.11 40.01 -38.43
CA LYS A 316 18.58 41.03 -39.36
C LYS A 316 19.14 42.43 -39.07
N GLN A 317 19.52 42.74 -37.84
CA GLN A 317 20.14 44.04 -37.50
C GLN A 317 21.62 44.14 -37.85
N PHE A 318 22.31 43.01 -38.00
CA PHE A 318 23.73 42.93 -38.39
C PHE A 318 23.94 42.58 -39.88
N ARG A 319 22.90 42.73 -40.70
CA ARG A 319 22.95 42.56 -42.17
C ARG A 319 22.65 43.89 -42.83
#